data_AF-A0A7K0EB35-F1
#
_entry.id   AF-A0A7K0EB35-F1
#
_cell.length_a   1.000
_cell.length_b   1.000
_cell.length_c   1.000
_cell.angle_alpha   90.00
_cell.angle_beta   90.00
_cell.angle_gamma   90.00
#
_symmetry.space_group_name_H-M   'P 1'
#
loop_
_entity.id
_entity.type
_entity.pdbx_description
1 polymer ?
#
loop_
_entity_poly.entity_id
_entity_poly.type
_entity_poly.pdbx_seq_one_letter_code
_entity_poly.pdbx_strand_id
1 'polypeptide(L)'
;MISDLGSKLLSPKSILPLVVFRIAFGLLLCFSQLRFMFKGWIEACYTSTDFHFTYQYFDWIKPFDLYTMYIIVIASAVFALCIALGFLYRIASVLFFLSFTYLELIEKSWYLNHYYFASLIAFLLIWLPAHRNYSADCLIFKNIRLAKVPNWTILILRLQIAAVYFFGGIAKLKSDWLLDAQPLKIWLKARTETPIIGTLFEYDLTAYIFSYTGVLYDLTIPFLLFCKRTRPWAYVLVVVFHVLTYILFNIGMFPWIMIAASLIFISAKEWTKILELVGIQIKEQNSNSKSLSTNRIALPLLSLYIFFQLTFPLRHYLLSNNVLWTENGLRFAWHVMIMEKNGFAEFTVVDNDTNRKFTVYPSQYLSVIQEKQMSFQPDMIWQFARYLKQNFDTDDNKNLSIYVNSKVALNGRGSQTFIASSTDLLRVSSVDNIYKFVVDLED
;
A
#
# COMPACT_ATOMS: atom_id res chain seq x y z
N MET A 1 20.27 10.29 -27.91
CA MET A 1 19.13 9.70 -27.17
C MET A 1 19.06 10.20 -25.71
N ILE A 2 20.15 10.16 -24.93
CA ILE A 2 20.16 10.64 -23.52
C ILE A 2 19.96 12.17 -23.42
N SER A 3 20.56 12.96 -24.30
CA SER A 3 20.38 14.42 -24.36
C SER A 3 18.93 14.84 -24.67
N ASP A 4 18.23 14.07 -25.51
CA ASP A 4 16.81 14.28 -25.86
C ASP A 4 15.86 13.89 -24.71
N LEU A 5 16.23 12.91 -23.88
CA LEU A 5 15.46 12.56 -22.69
C LEU A 5 15.57 13.67 -21.61
N GLY A 6 16.78 14.18 -21.38
CA GLY A 6 17.01 15.28 -20.44
C GLY A 6 16.24 16.55 -20.80
N SER A 7 16.22 16.93 -22.08
CA SER A 7 15.46 18.08 -22.56
C SER A 7 13.94 17.88 -22.39
N LYS A 8 13.41 16.68 -22.64
CA LYS A 8 12.00 16.34 -22.41
C LYS A 8 11.62 16.39 -20.93
N LEU A 9 12.48 15.91 -20.03
CA LEU A 9 12.25 15.95 -18.58
C LEU A 9 12.25 17.38 -18.01
N LEU A 10 13.09 18.26 -18.57
CA LEU A 10 13.19 19.65 -18.16
C LEU A 10 12.20 20.57 -18.89
N SER A 11 11.52 20.07 -19.92
CA SER A 11 10.56 20.86 -20.70
C SER A 11 9.48 21.48 -19.80
N PRO A 12 9.17 22.78 -19.97
CA PRO A 12 8.21 23.47 -19.10
C PRO A 12 6.78 22.99 -19.39
N LYS A 13 6.07 22.56 -18.36
CA LYS A 13 4.66 22.16 -18.38
C LYS A 13 3.84 23.01 -17.42
N SER A 14 2.56 23.24 -17.73
CA SER A 14 1.66 23.91 -16.79
C SER A 14 1.62 23.15 -15.46
N ILE A 15 1.66 23.89 -14.35
CA ILE A 15 1.61 23.34 -12.99
C ILE A 15 0.23 22.79 -12.61
N LEU A 16 -0.82 23.13 -13.37
CA LEU A 16 -2.21 22.85 -13.02
C LEU A 16 -2.49 21.37 -12.65
N PRO A 17 -2.02 20.35 -13.39
CA PRO A 17 -2.25 18.95 -13.00
C PRO A 17 -1.67 18.61 -11.62
N LEU A 18 -0.51 19.18 -11.28
CA LEU A 18 0.14 18.98 -9.99
C LEU A 18 -0.63 19.67 -8.85
N VAL A 19 -1.21 20.84 -9.12
CA VAL A 19 -2.10 21.55 -8.17
C VAL A 19 -3.34 20.71 -7.86
N VAL A 20 -4.02 20.21 -8.91
CA VAL A 20 -5.24 19.40 -8.74
C VAL A 20 -4.93 18.12 -7.97
N PHE A 21 -3.83 17.44 -8.33
CA PHE A 21 -3.37 16.25 -7.61
C PHE A 21 -3.13 16.55 -6.13
N ARG A 22 -2.40 17.62 -5.81
CA ARG A 22 -2.13 18.03 -4.42
C ARG A 22 -3.41 18.24 -3.62
N ILE A 23 -4.39 18.95 -4.19
CA ILE A 23 -5.67 19.22 -3.53
C ILE A 23 -6.42 17.90 -3.27
N ALA A 24 -6.62 17.10 -4.33
CA ALA A 24 -7.36 15.85 -4.24
C ALA A 24 -6.71 14.86 -3.27
N PHE A 25 -5.39 14.68 -3.36
CA PHE A 25 -4.64 13.76 -2.50
C PHE A 25 -4.64 14.20 -1.04
N GLY A 26 -4.38 15.49 -0.76
CA GLY A 26 -4.37 16.01 0.60
C GLY A 26 -5.75 15.94 1.28
N LEU A 27 -6.83 16.28 0.56
CA LEU A 27 -8.20 16.17 1.10
C LEU A 27 -8.56 14.72 1.39
N LEU A 28 -8.23 13.81 0.46
CA LEU A 28 -8.54 12.40 0.62
C LEU A 28 -7.79 11.76 1.80
N LEU A 29 -6.51 12.09 2.00
CA LEU A 29 -5.76 11.56 3.14
C LEU A 29 -6.14 12.22 4.46
N CYS A 30 -6.54 13.49 4.47
CA CYS A 30 -7.18 14.10 5.63
C CYS A 30 -8.44 13.30 6.01
N PHE A 31 -9.33 13.05 5.04
CA PHE A 31 -10.51 12.21 5.26
C PHE A 31 -10.14 10.79 5.74
N SER A 32 -9.09 10.18 5.17
CA SER A 32 -8.61 8.86 5.59
C SER A 32 -8.21 8.82 7.06
N GLN A 33 -7.46 9.82 7.54
CA GLN A 33 -7.03 9.90 8.95
C GLN A 33 -8.22 10.14 9.89
N LEU A 34 -9.13 11.03 9.50
CA LEU A 34 -10.37 11.26 10.25
C LEU A 34 -11.22 9.97 10.32
N ARG A 35 -11.40 9.29 9.19
CA ARG A 35 -12.11 8.00 9.12
C ARG A 35 -11.47 6.94 10.01
N PHE A 36 -10.14 6.86 10.04
CA PHE A 36 -9.39 5.93 10.89
C PHE A 36 -9.74 6.14 12.37
N MET A 37 -9.73 7.40 12.81
CA MET A 37 -10.14 7.80 14.15
C MET A 37 -11.63 7.50 14.43
N PHE A 38 -12.54 7.88 13.53
CA PHE A 38 -13.98 7.63 13.69
C PHE A 38 -14.36 6.15 13.78
N LYS A 39 -13.51 5.26 13.25
CA LYS A 39 -13.71 3.81 13.31
C LYS A 39 -13.16 3.16 14.58
N GLY A 40 -12.57 3.92 15.50
CA GLY A 40 -11.92 3.40 16.71
C GLY A 40 -10.68 2.56 16.39
N TRP A 41 -10.04 2.81 15.24
CA TRP A 41 -8.88 2.04 14.81
C TRP A 41 -7.58 2.50 15.46
N ILE A 42 -7.57 3.65 16.14
CA ILE A 42 -6.41 4.07 16.93
C ILE A 42 -6.19 3.09 18.07
N GLU A 43 -7.25 2.81 18.83
CA GLU A 43 -7.22 1.85 19.92
C GLU A 43 -6.92 0.45 19.40
N ALA A 44 -7.72 0.00 18.43
CA ALA A 44 -7.67 -1.36 17.91
C ALA A 44 -6.32 -1.72 17.26
N CYS A 45 -5.61 -0.72 16.73
CA CYS A 45 -4.33 -0.93 16.05
C CYS A 45 -3.13 -0.71 16.99
N TYR A 46 -3.19 0.26 17.91
CA TYR A 46 -1.99 0.76 18.59
C TYR A 46 -1.96 0.55 20.10
N THR A 47 -3.10 0.39 20.78
CA THR A 47 -3.11 0.41 22.24
C THR A 47 -3.90 -0.72 22.89
N SER A 48 -4.74 -1.44 22.15
CA SER A 48 -5.52 -2.57 22.70
C SER A 48 -4.73 -3.88 22.74
N THR A 49 -3.48 -3.91 22.28
CA THR A 49 -2.66 -5.11 22.15
C THR A 49 -1.32 -4.90 22.83
N ASP A 50 -0.88 -5.85 23.65
CA ASP A 50 0.40 -5.77 24.37
C ASP A 50 1.61 -6.11 23.48
N PHE A 51 1.36 -6.63 22.28
CA PHE A 51 2.37 -7.05 21.31
C PHE A 51 2.06 -6.49 19.93
N HIS A 52 3.11 -6.07 19.21
CA HIS A 52 3.04 -5.57 17.85
C HIS A 52 3.99 -6.32 16.94
N PHE A 53 3.50 -6.70 15.76
CA PHE A 53 4.35 -7.29 14.74
C PHE A 53 5.09 -6.19 13.99
N THR A 54 6.43 -6.23 14.03
CA THR A 54 7.26 -5.15 13.48
C THR A 54 7.91 -5.53 12.16
N TYR A 55 8.10 -4.56 11.27
CA TYR A 55 8.89 -4.79 10.06
C TYR A 55 10.35 -5.06 10.40
N GLN A 56 11.01 -5.89 9.59
CA GLN A 56 12.45 -6.11 9.69
C GLN A 56 13.16 -4.74 9.64
N TYR A 57 14.10 -4.50 10.56
CA TYR A 57 14.82 -3.23 10.76
C TYR A 57 14.03 -2.06 11.38
N PHE A 58 12.76 -2.27 11.75
CA PHE A 58 11.90 -1.25 12.36
C PHE A 58 11.27 -1.73 13.68
N ASP A 59 11.91 -2.68 14.35
CA ASP A 59 11.49 -3.21 15.65
C ASP A 59 11.52 -2.18 16.78
N TRP A 60 12.33 -1.14 16.63
CA TRP A 60 12.43 0.02 17.52
C TRP A 60 11.25 0.99 17.41
N ILE A 61 10.40 0.89 16.37
CA ILE A 61 9.19 1.71 16.25
C ILE A 61 8.08 1.06 17.09
N LYS A 62 7.65 1.77 18.12
CA LYS A 62 6.59 1.35 19.05
C LYS A 62 5.50 2.42 19.12
N PRO A 63 4.24 2.04 19.43
CA PRO A 63 3.20 3.01 19.70
C PRO A 63 3.52 3.81 20.96
N PHE A 64 3.03 5.04 21.01
CA PHE A 64 2.97 5.83 22.26
C PHE A 64 1.70 5.48 23.05
N ASP A 65 1.52 6.14 24.19
CA ASP A 65 0.25 6.07 24.93
C ASP A 65 -0.93 6.56 24.08
N LEU A 66 -2.14 6.18 24.48
CA LEU A 66 -3.36 6.44 23.73
C LEU A 66 -3.54 7.93 23.38
N TYR A 67 -3.31 8.83 24.33
CA TYR A 67 -3.51 10.27 24.10
C TYR A 67 -2.51 10.79 23.06
N THR A 68 -1.26 10.37 23.16
CA THR A 68 -0.23 10.73 22.18
C THR A 68 -0.55 10.16 20.79
N MET A 69 -1.08 8.95 20.70
CA MET A 69 -1.51 8.37 19.42
C MET A 69 -2.64 9.17 18.76
N TYR A 70 -3.63 9.62 19.54
CA TYR A 70 -4.67 10.54 19.06
C TYR A 70 -4.07 11.85 18.52
N ILE A 71 -3.13 12.46 19.25
CA ILE A 71 -2.45 13.68 18.82
C ILE A 71 -1.74 13.46 17.49
N ILE A 72 -1.00 12.36 17.32
CA ILE A 72 -0.26 12.06 16.09
C ILE A 72 -1.22 11.89 14.90
N VAL A 73 -2.33 11.17 15.08
CA VAL A 73 -3.32 10.95 14.00
C VAL A 73 -4.03 12.26 13.63
N ILE A 74 -4.42 13.07 14.61
CA ILE A 74 -5.03 14.40 14.36
C ILE A 74 -4.03 15.31 13.66
N ALA A 75 -2.78 15.37 14.13
CA ALA A 75 -1.73 16.15 13.49
C ALA A 75 -1.49 15.70 12.04
N SER A 76 -1.44 14.40 11.79
CA SER A 76 -1.36 13.81 10.45
C SER A 76 -2.51 14.27 9.55
N ALA A 77 -3.76 14.27 10.04
CA ALA A 77 -4.92 14.79 9.31
C ALA A 77 -4.79 16.29 8.98
N VAL A 78 -4.35 17.10 9.95
CA VAL A 78 -4.11 18.54 9.77
C VAL A 78 -3.02 18.78 8.73
N PHE A 79 -1.90 18.04 8.78
CA PHE A 79 -0.84 18.18 7.79
C PHE A 79 -1.31 17.82 6.38
N ALA A 80 -2.13 16.78 6.23
CA ALA A 80 -2.76 16.44 4.95
C ALA A 80 -3.68 17.56 4.42
N LEU A 81 -4.45 18.20 5.30
CA LEU A 81 -5.25 19.37 4.95
C LEU A 81 -4.37 20.57 4.55
N CYS A 82 -3.30 20.83 5.29
CA CYS A 82 -2.32 21.87 4.94
C CYS A 82 -1.66 21.59 3.57
N ILE A 83 -1.39 20.34 3.22
CA ILE A 83 -0.94 19.96 1.87
C ILE A 83 -1.99 20.33 0.83
N ALA A 84 -3.25 19.97 1.04
CA ALA A 84 -4.34 20.26 0.11
C ALA A 84 -4.49 21.77 -0.15
N LEU A 85 -4.50 22.56 0.92
CA LEU A 85 -4.56 24.02 0.85
C LEU A 85 -3.24 24.63 0.32
N GLY A 86 -2.12 23.92 0.48
CA GLY A 86 -0.76 24.41 0.29
C GLY A 86 -0.47 25.57 1.22
N PHE A 87 -0.75 25.34 2.48
CA PHE A 87 -0.37 26.20 3.59
C PHE A 87 0.84 25.57 4.27
N LEU A 88 1.95 26.33 4.38
CA LEU A 88 3.23 25.83 4.87
C LEU A 88 3.63 24.51 4.19
N TYR A 89 3.39 24.40 2.89
CA TYR A 89 3.34 23.13 2.17
C TYR A 89 4.60 22.27 2.35
N ARG A 90 5.77 22.89 2.35
CA ARG A 90 7.05 22.17 2.51
C ARG A 90 7.15 21.50 3.87
N ILE A 91 6.78 22.23 4.93
CA ILE A 91 6.78 21.73 6.30
C ILE A 91 5.68 20.67 6.45
N ALA A 92 4.46 20.98 6.00
CA ALA A 92 3.33 20.06 6.06
C ALA A 92 3.61 18.73 5.32
N SER A 93 4.27 18.77 4.15
CA SER A 93 4.62 17.54 3.41
C SER A 93 5.62 16.66 4.16
N VAL A 94 6.62 17.26 4.81
CA VAL A 94 7.60 16.52 5.63
C VAL A 94 6.92 15.93 6.86
N LEU A 95 6.16 16.74 7.60
CA LEU A 95 5.50 16.29 8.82
C LEU A 95 4.46 15.21 8.52
N PHE A 96 3.69 15.36 7.45
CA PHE A 96 2.74 14.32 7.00
C PHE A 96 3.46 13.03 6.62
N PHE A 97 4.56 13.10 5.86
CA PHE A 97 5.34 11.91 5.52
C PHE A 97 5.84 11.18 6.77
N LEU A 98 6.39 11.92 7.74
CA LEU A 98 6.90 11.34 8.98
C LEU A 98 5.76 10.74 9.84
N SER A 99 4.69 11.49 10.08
CA SER A 99 3.58 11.02 10.91
C SER A 99 2.85 9.84 10.26
N PHE A 100 2.51 9.93 8.97
CA PHE A 100 1.80 8.87 8.27
C PHE A 100 2.67 7.61 8.14
N THR A 101 3.95 7.75 7.80
CA THR A 101 4.85 6.57 7.69
C THR A 101 5.11 5.93 9.06
N TYR A 102 5.24 6.73 10.13
CA TYR A 102 5.34 6.21 11.49
C TYR A 102 4.13 5.34 11.84
N LEU A 103 2.90 5.85 11.62
CA LEU A 103 1.66 5.13 11.91
C LEU A 103 1.56 3.77 11.20
N GLU A 104 2.08 3.68 9.97
CA GLU A 104 2.12 2.43 9.20
C GLU A 104 3.20 1.45 9.67
N LEU A 105 4.32 1.95 10.20
CA LEU A 105 5.45 1.10 10.60
C LEU A 105 5.27 0.44 11.98
N ILE A 106 4.33 0.92 12.80
CA ILE A 106 4.06 0.38 14.13
C ILE A 106 3.55 -1.07 14.07
N GLU A 107 2.57 -1.34 13.20
CA GLU A 107 1.84 -2.61 13.20
C GLU A 107 1.73 -3.22 11.79
N LYS A 108 2.53 -4.26 11.56
CA LYS A 108 2.60 -4.99 10.30
C LYS A 108 1.31 -5.73 9.97
N SER A 109 0.54 -6.19 10.97
CA SER A 109 -0.70 -6.94 10.72
C SER A 109 -1.79 -6.10 10.04
N TRP A 110 -1.63 -4.77 10.01
CA TRP A 110 -2.54 -3.85 9.31
C TRP A 110 -2.00 -3.39 7.94
N TYR A 111 -0.91 -3.99 7.46
CA TYR A 111 -0.27 -3.62 6.20
C TYR A 111 -1.24 -3.62 5.02
N LEU A 112 -1.26 -2.51 4.28
CA LEU A 112 -1.99 -2.36 3.04
C LEU A 112 -1.11 -1.65 1.99
N ASN A 113 -1.05 -2.20 0.77
CA ASN A 113 -0.24 -1.61 -0.31
C ASN A 113 -0.60 -0.13 -0.61
N HIS A 114 -1.84 0.28 -0.38
CA HIS A 114 -2.29 1.64 -0.66
C HIS A 114 -1.83 2.68 0.36
N TYR A 115 -1.56 2.27 1.60
CA TYR A 115 -0.92 3.13 2.57
C TYR A 115 0.58 3.23 2.32
N TYR A 116 1.23 2.14 1.92
CA TYR A 116 2.59 2.22 1.38
C TYR A 116 2.69 3.20 0.18
N PHE A 117 1.75 3.14 -0.76
CA PHE A 117 1.65 4.13 -1.85
C PHE A 117 1.49 5.56 -1.32
N ALA A 118 0.63 5.77 -0.31
CA ALA A 118 0.45 7.09 0.29
C ALA A 118 1.75 7.64 0.89
N SER A 119 2.53 6.83 1.61
CA SER A 119 3.85 7.21 2.14
C SER A 119 4.82 7.59 1.03
N LEU A 120 4.85 6.83 -0.09
CA LEU A 120 5.69 7.16 -1.24
C LEU A 120 5.30 8.48 -1.90
N ILE A 121 4.00 8.72 -2.10
CA ILE A 121 3.52 9.99 -2.66
C ILE A 121 3.81 11.15 -1.71
N ALA A 122 3.61 10.98 -0.41
CA ALA A 122 3.98 11.97 0.60
C ALA A 122 5.46 12.33 0.53
N PHE A 123 6.33 11.30 0.46
CA PHE A 123 7.77 11.49 0.26
C PHE A 123 8.08 12.28 -1.02
N LEU A 124 7.45 11.92 -2.16
CA LEU A 124 7.66 12.63 -3.41
C LEU A 124 7.21 14.10 -3.31
N LEU A 125 6.06 14.38 -2.69
CA LEU A 125 5.53 15.73 -2.52
C LEU A 125 6.48 16.67 -1.76
N ILE A 126 7.32 16.17 -0.84
CA ILE A 126 8.37 16.96 -0.18
C ILE A 126 9.22 17.73 -1.20
N TRP A 127 9.50 17.13 -2.35
CA TRP A 127 10.37 17.66 -3.39
C TRP A 127 9.63 18.44 -4.47
N LEU A 128 8.34 18.19 -4.66
CA LEU A 128 7.56 18.78 -5.75
C LEU A 128 7.11 20.22 -5.44
N PRO A 129 7.13 21.15 -6.40
CA PRO A 129 6.73 22.54 -6.19
C PRO A 129 5.20 22.75 -6.22
N ALA A 130 4.39 21.81 -5.72
CA ALA A 130 2.94 21.79 -5.94
C ALA A 130 2.17 22.99 -5.33
N HIS A 131 2.75 23.63 -4.30
CA HIS A 131 2.21 24.84 -3.68
C HIS A 131 2.46 26.12 -4.47
N ARG A 132 3.25 26.10 -5.56
CA ARG A 132 3.60 27.34 -6.27
C ARG A 132 2.49 27.87 -7.17
N ASN A 133 1.26 27.35 -7.07
CA ASN A 133 0.08 27.97 -7.63
C ASN A 133 -1.18 27.51 -6.88
N TYR A 134 -2.26 28.30 -6.94
CA TYR A 134 -3.56 28.00 -6.31
C TYR A 134 -3.44 27.46 -4.87
N SER A 135 -2.65 28.14 -4.04
CA SER A 135 -2.34 27.72 -2.66
C SER A 135 -2.41 28.92 -1.71
N ALA A 136 -2.57 28.63 -0.42
CA ALA A 136 -2.44 29.63 0.63
C ALA A 136 -1.03 30.26 0.65
N ASP A 137 0.02 29.48 0.43
CA ASP A 137 1.40 29.98 0.33
C ASP A 137 1.56 31.04 -0.77
N CYS A 138 0.86 30.92 -1.89
CA CYS A 138 0.88 31.94 -2.96
C CYS A 138 0.08 33.21 -2.62
N LEU A 139 -0.85 33.14 -1.67
CA LEU A 139 -1.56 34.32 -1.16
C LEU A 139 -0.67 35.10 -0.19
N ILE A 140 0.08 34.38 0.66
CA ILE A 140 1.00 34.94 1.66
C ILE A 140 2.30 35.42 0.99
N PHE A 141 2.93 34.57 0.18
CA PHE A 141 4.21 34.80 -0.47
C PHE A 141 4.05 34.95 -1.98
N LYS A 142 3.56 36.11 -2.44
CA LYS A 142 3.23 36.36 -3.86
C LYS A 142 4.36 36.02 -4.86
N ASN A 143 5.62 36.12 -4.45
CA ASN A 143 6.81 35.90 -5.27
C ASN A 143 7.12 34.43 -5.62
N ILE A 144 6.49 33.47 -4.95
CA ILE A 144 6.76 32.04 -5.20
C ILE A 144 5.97 31.48 -6.39
N ARG A 145 4.99 32.24 -6.90
CA ARG A 145 4.02 31.74 -7.87
C ARG A 145 4.68 31.36 -9.19
N LEU A 146 4.30 30.21 -9.74
CA LEU A 146 4.76 29.67 -11.01
C LEU A 146 3.57 29.26 -11.88
N ALA A 147 3.59 29.60 -13.16
CA ALA A 147 2.65 29.06 -14.14
C ALA A 147 3.09 27.70 -14.68
N LYS A 148 4.41 27.48 -14.77
CA LYS A 148 5.02 26.27 -15.36
C LYS A 148 6.08 25.65 -14.44
N VAL A 149 6.20 24.34 -14.52
CA VAL A 149 7.17 23.50 -13.80
C VAL A 149 7.85 22.53 -14.78
N PRO A 150 9.06 22.05 -14.47
CA PRO A 150 9.71 21.00 -15.26
C PRO A 150 8.86 19.73 -15.33
N ASN A 151 8.77 19.12 -16.52
CA ASN A 151 7.93 17.95 -16.78
C ASN A 151 8.18 16.77 -15.82
N TRP A 152 9.41 16.57 -15.33
CA TRP A 152 9.74 15.51 -14.38
C TRP A 152 8.88 15.54 -13.12
N THR A 153 8.46 16.73 -12.66
CA THR A 153 7.64 16.91 -11.45
C THR A 153 6.26 16.29 -11.56
N ILE A 154 5.72 16.22 -12.77
CA ILE A 154 4.43 15.57 -13.07
C ILE A 154 4.67 14.11 -13.44
N LEU A 155 5.73 13.84 -14.20
CA LEU A 155 6.03 12.50 -14.69
C LEU A 155 6.32 11.52 -13.55
N ILE A 156 7.02 11.93 -12.49
CA ILE A 156 7.34 11.05 -11.37
C ILE A 156 6.09 10.47 -10.69
N LEU A 157 5.06 11.28 -10.47
CA LEU A 157 3.80 10.82 -9.89
C LEU A 157 3.06 9.88 -10.84
N ARG A 158 3.07 10.17 -12.14
CA ARG A 158 2.50 9.27 -13.17
C ARG A 158 3.21 7.92 -13.20
N LEU A 159 4.54 7.93 -13.12
CA LEU A 159 5.35 6.70 -13.11
C LEU A 159 5.10 5.89 -11.83
N GLN A 160 4.98 6.54 -10.67
CA GLN A 160 4.64 5.85 -9.43
C GLN A 160 3.29 5.13 -9.53
N ILE A 161 2.25 5.82 -10.02
CA ILE A 161 0.92 5.22 -10.22
C ILE A 161 0.97 4.10 -11.26
N ALA A 162 1.72 4.31 -12.35
CA ALA A 162 1.91 3.30 -13.38
C ALA A 162 2.59 2.05 -12.82
N ALA A 163 3.58 2.20 -11.93
CA ALA A 163 4.24 1.06 -11.27
C ALA A 163 3.24 0.23 -10.44
N VAL A 164 2.34 0.88 -9.67
CA VAL A 164 1.30 0.18 -8.89
C VAL A 164 0.43 -0.69 -9.80
N TYR A 165 -0.12 -0.13 -10.88
CA TYR A 165 -0.95 -0.89 -11.81
C TYR A 165 -0.16 -1.98 -12.53
N PHE A 166 1.02 -1.64 -13.06
CA PHE A 166 1.83 -2.58 -13.83
C PHE A 166 2.21 -3.81 -13.00
N PHE A 167 2.75 -3.63 -11.78
CA PHE A 167 3.10 -4.75 -10.91
C PHE A 167 1.87 -5.46 -10.35
N GLY A 168 0.74 -4.74 -10.14
CA GLY A 168 -0.54 -5.36 -9.81
C GLY A 168 -1.05 -6.29 -10.91
N GLY A 169 -0.79 -5.96 -12.18
CA GLY A 169 -1.09 -6.79 -13.34
C GLY A 169 -0.13 -7.96 -13.49
N ILE A 170 1.18 -7.74 -13.31
CA ILE A 170 2.19 -8.83 -13.30
C ILE A 170 1.87 -9.88 -12.23
N ALA A 171 1.45 -9.44 -11.04
CA ALA A 171 1.07 -10.34 -9.95
C ALA A 171 -0.11 -11.27 -10.31
N LYS A 172 -0.96 -10.84 -11.25
CA LYS A 172 -2.12 -11.60 -11.75
C LYS A 172 -1.78 -12.54 -12.92
N LEU A 173 -0.52 -12.60 -13.37
CA LEU A 173 -0.07 -13.52 -14.42
C LEU A 173 0.27 -14.93 -13.88
N LYS A 174 -0.31 -15.32 -12.74
CA LYS A 174 -0.10 -16.64 -12.11
C LYS A 174 -1.21 -17.61 -12.49
N SER A 175 -0.92 -18.91 -12.42
CA SER A 175 -1.85 -20.00 -12.74
C SER A 175 -3.18 -19.87 -12.00
N ASP A 176 -3.13 -19.66 -10.67
CA ASP A 176 -4.33 -19.51 -9.85
C ASP A 176 -5.28 -18.44 -10.40
N TRP A 177 -4.73 -17.30 -10.83
CA TRP A 177 -5.54 -16.22 -11.37
C TRP A 177 -6.03 -16.54 -12.79
N LEU A 178 -5.14 -16.94 -13.71
CA LEU A 178 -5.45 -17.05 -15.14
C LEU A 178 -6.16 -18.35 -15.54
N LEU A 179 -5.79 -19.47 -14.91
CA LEU A 179 -6.25 -20.82 -15.27
C LEU A 179 -7.37 -21.27 -14.34
N ASP A 180 -7.28 -20.93 -13.06
CA ASP A 180 -8.27 -21.38 -12.06
C ASP A 180 -9.30 -20.30 -11.72
N ALA A 181 -9.09 -19.06 -12.15
CA ALA A 181 -9.87 -17.88 -11.76
C ALA A 181 -10.04 -17.77 -10.22
N GLN A 182 -9.02 -18.21 -9.48
CA GLN A 182 -8.91 -18.04 -8.04
C GLN A 182 -8.11 -16.78 -7.71
N PRO A 183 -8.47 -16.08 -6.63
CA PRO A 183 -9.59 -16.36 -5.72
C PRO A 183 -10.96 -15.81 -6.17
N LEU A 184 -11.09 -15.31 -7.41
CA LEU A 184 -12.32 -14.66 -7.88
C LEU A 184 -13.55 -15.57 -7.80
N LYS A 185 -13.42 -16.87 -8.07
CA LYS A 185 -14.51 -17.84 -7.89
C LYS A 185 -15.07 -17.84 -6.47
N ILE A 186 -14.19 -17.78 -5.46
CA ILE A 186 -14.59 -17.74 -4.04
C ILE A 186 -15.26 -16.40 -3.74
N TRP A 187 -14.62 -15.29 -4.13
CA TRP A 187 -15.10 -13.95 -3.76
C TRP A 187 -16.41 -13.58 -4.43
N LEU A 188 -16.58 -13.90 -5.72
CA LEU A 188 -17.80 -13.56 -6.46
C LEU A 188 -18.99 -14.39 -5.96
N LYS A 189 -18.82 -15.70 -5.71
CA LYS A 189 -19.87 -16.54 -5.14
C LYS A 189 -20.32 -16.10 -3.75
N ALA A 190 -19.44 -15.44 -2.98
CA ALA A 190 -19.80 -14.82 -1.70
C ALA A 190 -20.60 -13.51 -1.84
N ARG A 191 -20.87 -13.05 -3.07
CA ARG A 191 -21.49 -11.75 -3.39
C ARG A 191 -22.72 -11.88 -4.30
N THR A 192 -23.33 -13.05 -4.40
CA THR A 192 -24.52 -13.29 -5.25
C THR A 192 -25.73 -12.42 -4.90
N GLU A 193 -25.76 -11.87 -3.69
CA GLU A 193 -26.80 -10.92 -3.24
C GLU A 193 -26.56 -9.47 -3.71
N THR A 194 -25.52 -9.21 -4.53
CA THR A 194 -25.25 -7.86 -5.04
C THR A 194 -26.39 -7.41 -5.97
N PRO A 195 -27.02 -6.25 -5.75
CA PRO A 195 -28.10 -5.78 -6.60
C PRO A 195 -27.70 -5.72 -8.08
N ILE A 196 -28.63 -6.07 -8.98
CA ILE A 196 -28.51 -6.01 -10.45
C ILE A 196 -27.59 -7.08 -11.05
N ILE A 197 -26.40 -7.31 -10.50
CA ILE A 197 -25.36 -8.16 -11.10
C ILE A 197 -25.07 -9.45 -10.34
N GLY A 198 -25.63 -9.61 -9.14
CA GLY A 198 -25.30 -10.72 -8.24
C GLY A 198 -25.60 -12.11 -8.81
N THR A 199 -26.67 -12.27 -9.57
CA THR A 199 -27.02 -13.54 -10.24
C THR A 199 -25.96 -13.98 -11.25
N LEU A 200 -25.20 -13.04 -11.84
CA LEU A 200 -24.09 -13.39 -12.73
C LEU A 200 -22.93 -14.05 -11.97
N PHE A 201 -22.79 -13.79 -10.67
CA PHE A 201 -21.70 -14.30 -9.86
C PHE A 201 -21.85 -15.77 -9.47
N GLU A 202 -23.01 -16.38 -9.73
CA GLU A 202 -23.22 -17.82 -9.59
C GLU A 202 -22.39 -18.63 -10.61
N TYR A 203 -22.13 -18.05 -11.78
CA TYR A 203 -21.41 -18.72 -12.87
C TYR A 203 -19.89 -18.56 -12.74
N ASP A 204 -19.18 -19.69 -12.79
CA ASP A 204 -17.71 -19.71 -12.86
C ASP A 204 -17.15 -18.89 -14.02
N LEU A 205 -17.88 -18.83 -15.16
CA LEU A 205 -17.52 -18.02 -16.32
C LEU A 205 -17.32 -16.54 -15.95
N THR A 206 -18.12 -16.02 -15.03
CA THR A 206 -18.00 -14.63 -14.59
C THR A 206 -16.67 -14.40 -13.86
N ALA A 207 -16.20 -15.36 -13.07
CA ALA A 207 -14.87 -15.28 -12.45
C ALA A 207 -13.74 -15.25 -13.49
N TYR A 208 -13.84 -16.04 -14.57
CA TYR A 208 -12.88 -16.00 -15.67
C TYR A 208 -12.90 -14.66 -16.41
N ILE A 209 -14.08 -14.11 -16.69
CA ILE A 209 -14.21 -12.78 -17.32
C ILE A 209 -13.55 -11.72 -16.44
N PHE A 210 -13.80 -11.75 -15.12
CA PHE A 210 -13.16 -10.83 -14.17
C PHE A 210 -11.65 -11.03 -14.08
N SER A 211 -11.18 -12.27 -14.14
CA SER A 211 -9.76 -12.62 -14.11
C SER A 211 -9.01 -11.99 -15.30
N TYR A 212 -9.45 -12.29 -16.52
CA TYR A 212 -8.80 -11.77 -17.74
C TYR A 212 -8.95 -10.25 -17.85
N THR A 213 -10.13 -9.72 -17.49
CA THR A 213 -10.36 -8.27 -17.49
C THR A 213 -9.45 -7.57 -16.47
N GLY A 214 -9.27 -8.14 -15.27
CA GLY A 214 -8.40 -7.57 -14.24
C GLY A 214 -6.93 -7.49 -14.68
N VAL A 215 -6.41 -8.55 -15.31
CA VAL A 215 -5.04 -8.58 -15.86
C VAL A 215 -4.89 -7.56 -16.99
N LEU A 216 -5.79 -7.60 -17.97
CA LEU A 216 -5.75 -6.70 -19.13
C LEU A 216 -5.84 -5.25 -18.68
N TYR A 217 -6.76 -4.95 -17.75
CA TYR A 217 -6.93 -3.62 -17.19
C TYR A 217 -5.65 -3.14 -16.52
N ASP A 218 -5.11 -3.88 -15.54
CA ASP A 218 -3.93 -3.45 -14.77
C ASP A 218 -2.69 -3.25 -15.67
N LEU A 219 -2.49 -4.13 -16.65
CA LEU A 219 -1.35 -4.03 -17.57
C LEU A 219 -1.50 -2.94 -18.63
N THR A 220 -2.72 -2.52 -18.98
CA THR A 220 -2.93 -1.55 -20.08
C THR A 220 -3.31 -0.15 -19.60
N ILE A 221 -3.97 -0.02 -18.44
CA ILE A 221 -4.55 1.24 -18.00
C ILE A 221 -3.55 2.40 -17.90
N PRO A 222 -2.29 2.22 -17.42
CA PRO A 222 -1.34 3.32 -17.38
C PRO A 222 -1.02 3.85 -18.78
N PHE A 223 -0.84 2.95 -19.76
CA PHE A 223 -0.52 3.30 -21.14
C PHE A 223 -1.69 4.03 -21.81
N LEU A 224 -2.92 3.60 -21.54
CA LEU A 224 -4.14 4.26 -22.02
C LEU A 224 -4.31 5.66 -21.40
N LEU A 225 -3.93 5.85 -20.14
CA LEU A 225 -3.93 7.16 -19.47
C LEU A 225 -2.83 8.10 -20.04
N PHE A 226 -1.64 7.56 -20.37
CA PHE A 226 -0.58 8.34 -21.01
C PHE A 226 -1.00 8.84 -22.40
N CYS A 227 -1.69 8.00 -23.18
CA CYS A 227 -2.12 8.35 -24.53
C CYS A 227 -3.29 9.37 -24.51
N LYS A 228 -3.07 10.54 -25.12
CA LYS A 228 -4.05 11.64 -25.13
C LYS A 228 -5.40 11.26 -25.74
N ARG A 229 -5.42 10.39 -26.76
CA ARG A 229 -6.67 10.00 -27.46
C ARG A 229 -7.55 9.10 -26.61
N THR A 230 -6.94 8.18 -25.86
CA THR A 230 -7.64 7.19 -25.04
C THR A 230 -7.91 7.68 -23.62
N ARG A 231 -7.20 8.71 -23.15
CA ARG A 231 -7.23 9.15 -21.75
C ARG A 231 -8.63 9.42 -21.16
N PRO A 232 -9.58 10.10 -21.82
CA PRO A 232 -10.90 10.32 -21.24
C PRO A 232 -11.61 9.00 -20.93
N TRP A 233 -11.60 8.08 -21.90
CA TRP A 233 -12.15 6.73 -21.74
C TRP A 233 -11.39 5.91 -20.69
N ALA A 234 -10.07 6.00 -20.68
CA ALA A 234 -9.24 5.36 -19.67
C ALA A 234 -9.57 5.86 -18.26
N TYR A 235 -9.80 7.16 -18.06
CA TYR A 235 -10.18 7.69 -16.75
C TYR A 235 -11.59 7.23 -16.34
N VAL A 236 -12.54 7.12 -17.27
CA VAL A 236 -13.84 6.48 -16.99
C VAL A 236 -13.66 5.03 -16.55
N LEU A 237 -12.80 4.26 -17.24
CA LEU A 237 -12.47 2.89 -16.84
C LEU A 237 -11.83 2.83 -15.44
N VAL A 238 -10.97 3.79 -15.08
CA VAL A 238 -10.42 3.91 -13.72
C VAL A 238 -11.53 4.04 -12.69
N VAL A 239 -12.48 4.94 -12.91
CA VAL A 239 -13.60 5.13 -11.98
C VAL A 239 -14.45 3.87 -11.89
N VAL A 240 -14.85 3.29 -13.02
CA VAL A 240 -15.71 2.10 -13.06
C VAL A 240 -15.04 0.91 -12.36
N PHE A 241 -13.77 0.63 -12.69
CA PHE A 241 -13.02 -0.48 -12.09
C PHE A 241 -12.87 -0.33 -10.58
N HIS A 242 -12.50 0.87 -10.10
CA HIS A 242 -12.31 1.10 -8.66
C HIS A 242 -13.63 1.11 -7.89
N VAL A 243 -14.71 1.63 -8.47
CA VAL A 243 -16.05 1.54 -7.86
C VAL A 243 -16.52 0.08 -7.78
N LEU A 244 -16.36 -0.71 -8.84
CA LEU A 244 -16.69 -2.13 -8.84
C LEU A 244 -15.89 -2.89 -7.78
N THR A 245 -14.58 -2.67 -7.70
CA THR A 245 -13.75 -3.32 -6.68
C THR A 245 -14.09 -2.87 -5.25
N TYR A 246 -14.47 -1.60 -5.05
CA TYR A 246 -14.99 -1.13 -3.77
C TYR A 246 -16.26 -1.89 -3.34
N ILE A 247 -17.22 -2.02 -4.25
CA ILE A 247 -18.49 -2.73 -4.01
C ILE A 247 -18.23 -4.20 -3.67
N LEU A 248 -17.32 -4.85 -4.39
CA LEU A 248 -17.13 -6.30 -4.28
C LEU A 248 -16.20 -6.71 -3.13
N PHE A 249 -15.12 -5.96 -2.89
CA PHE A 249 -13.94 -6.50 -2.20
C PHE A 249 -13.55 -5.83 -0.88
N ASN A 250 -14.31 -4.85 -0.35
CA ASN A 250 -14.03 -4.17 0.93
C ASN A 250 -12.53 -3.84 1.18
N ILE A 251 -11.90 -3.18 0.20
CA ILE A 251 -10.45 -2.90 0.17
C ILE A 251 -10.08 -1.51 0.72
N GLY A 252 -10.88 -0.98 1.65
CA GLY A 252 -10.59 0.27 2.36
C GLY A 252 -10.50 1.49 1.44
N MET A 253 -9.45 2.30 1.61
CA MET A 253 -9.29 3.58 0.91
C MET A 253 -8.69 3.45 -0.49
N PHE A 254 -8.22 2.26 -0.88
CA PHE A 254 -7.52 2.06 -2.15
C PHE A 254 -8.28 2.57 -3.39
N PRO A 255 -9.56 2.23 -3.62
CA PRO A 255 -10.32 2.70 -4.79
C PRO A 255 -10.31 4.22 -4.93
N TRP A 256 -10.58 4.90 -3.82
CA TRP A 256 -10.66 6.36 -3.77
C TRP A 256 -9.29 7.00 -4.00
N ILE A 257 -8.23 6.41 -3.41
CA ILE A 257 -6.85 6.88 -3.59
C ILE A 257 -6.45 6.75 -5.05
N MET A 258 -6.73 5.63 -5.70
CA MET A 258 -6.32 5.39 -7.08
C MET A 258 -7.10 6.24 -8.07
N ILE A 259 -8.40 6.47 -7.85
CA ILE A 259 -9.20 7.42 -8.64
C ILE A 259 -8.60 8.83 -8.51
N ALA A 260 -8.44 9.33 -7.29
CA ALA A 260 -7.92 10.68 -7.03
C ALA A 260 -6.48 10.86 -7.54
N ALA A 261 -5.61 9.86 -7.35
CA ALA A 261 -4.23 9.92 -7.81
C ALA A 261 -4.15 9.96 -9.34
N SER A 262 -5.03 9.23 -10.05
CA SER A 262 -5.03 9.15 -11.51
C SER A 262 -5.40 10.48 -12.20
N LEU A 263 -5.91 11.46 -11.46
CA LEU A 263 -6.12 12.84 -11.93
C LEU A 263 -4.85 13.50 -12.47
N ILE A 264 -3.67 13.08 -12.03
CA ILE A 264 -2.38 13.62 -12.50
C ILE A 264 -2.12 13.34 -14.00
N PHE A 265 -2.81 12.36 -14.60
CA PHE A 265 -2.70 12.05 -16.03
C PHE A 265 -3.47 13.05 -16.90
N ILE A 266 -4.50 13.70 -16.37
CA ILE A 266 -5.29 14.71 -17.06
C ILE A 266 -4.42 15.95 -17.30
N SER A 267 -4.35 16.41 -18.55
CA SER A 267 -3.51 17.54 -18.95
C SER A 267 -4.13 18.85 -18.52
N ALA A 268 -3.30 19.90 -18.45
CA ALA A 268 -3.78 21.24 -18.12
C ALA A 268 -4.90 21.72 -19.04
N LYS A 269 -4.80 21.46 -20.36
CA LYS A 269 -5.83 21.84 -21.33
C LYS A 269 -7.17 21.12 -21.08
N GLU A 270 -7.12 19.86 -20.66
CA GLU A 270 -8.32 19.09 -20.32
C GLU A 270 -8.92 19.61 -19.00
N TRP A 271 -8.08 19.88 -18.00
CA TRP A 271 -8.52 20.49 -16.74
C TRP A 271 -9.18 21.84 -16.91
N THR A 272 -8.59 22.73 -17.71
CA THR A 272 -9.18 24.05 -18.00
C THR A 272 -10.59 23.90 -18.56
N LYS A 273 -10.80 23.01 -19.54
CA LYS A 273 -12.13 22.74 -20.10
C LYS A 273 -13.11 22.19 -19.05
N ILE A 274 -12.68 21.23 -18.24
CA ILE A 274 -13.52 20.64 -17.19
C ILE A 274 -13.92 21.70 -16.17
N LEU A 275 -12.99 22.56 -15.77
CA LEU A 275 -13.21 23.59 -14.77
C LEU A 275 -14.11 24.73 -15.30
N GLU A 276 -13.95 25.11 -16.57
CA GLU A 276 -14.86 26.05 -17.25
C GLU A 276 -16.30 25.53 -17.30
N LEU A 277 -16.51 24.21 -17.52
CA LEU A 277 -17.85 23.60 -17.52
C LEU A 277 -18.55 23.69 -16.16
N VAL A 278 -17.79 23.71 -15.06
CA VAL A 278 -18.33 23.87 -13.69
C VAL A 278 -18.26 25.32 -13.19
N GLY A 279 -18.06 26.28 -14.09
CA GLY A 279 -18.04 27.72 -13.77
C GLY A 279 -16.75 28.22 -13.09
N ILE A 280 -15.70 27.40 -13.03
CA ILE A 280 -14.41 27.77 -12.44
C ILE A 280 -13.48 28.28 -13.54
N GLN A 281 -13.31 29.61 -13.60
CA GLN A 281 -12.38 30.23 -14.55
C GLN A 281 -10.92 30.13 -14.07
N ILE A 282 -10.11 29.40 -14.82
CA ILE A 282 -8.65 29.39 -14.65
C ILE A 282 -8.08 30.57 -15.45
N LYS A 283 -7.60 31.59 -14.75
CA LYS A 283 -6.77 32.62 -15.38
C LYS A 283 -5.44 32.01 -15.82
N GLU A 284 -5.26 31.82 -17.14
CA GLU A 284 -3.93 31.61 -17.70
C GLU A 284 -3.08 32.84 -17.37
N GLN A 285 -2.19 32.69 -16.39
CA GLN A 285 -1.37 33.82 -15.97
C GLN A 285 -0.22 34.01 -16.96
N ASN A 286 -0.18 35.21 -17.56
CA ASN A 286 0.99 35.75 -18.25
C ASN A 286 2.11 35.97 -17.23
N SER A 287 2.83 34.90 -16.85
CA SER A 287 4.06 35.07 -16.07
C SER A 287 5.21 35.34 -17.02
N ASN A 288 5.81 36.54 -16.91
CA ASN A 288 7.24 36.71 -17.22
C ASN A 288 7.98 35.53 -16.56
N SER A 289 8.59 34.71 -17.41
CA SER A 289 8.87 33.29 -17.20
C SER A 289 9.92 33.01 -16.13
N LYS A 290 9.57 33.15 -14.85
CA LYS A 290 10.35 32.49 -13.80
C LYS A 290 10.23 30.98 -14.00
N SER A 291 11.21 30.41 -14.68
CA SER A 291 11.41 28.97 -14.80
C SER A 291 11.99 28.46 -13.49
N LEU A 292 11.41 27.38 -12.94
CA LEU A 292 12.01 26.70 -11.80
C LEU A 292 13.28 25.99 -12.28
N SER A 293 14.45 26.44 -11.80
CA SER A 293 15.70 25.73 -12.00
C SER A 293 15.64 24.38 -11.28
N THR A 294 15.89 23.30 -12.02
CA THR A 294 16.00 21.95 -11.45
C THR A 294 17.41 21.79 -10.88
N ASN A 295 17.52 21.40 -9.61
CA ASN A 295 18.81 21.09 -9.00
C ASN A 295 19.48 19.94 -9.78
N ARG A 296 20.79 20.03 -10.02
CA ARG A 296 21.58 19.03 -10.77
C ARG A 296 21.46 17.61 -10.16
N ILE A 297 21.23 17.51 -8.85
CA ILE A 297 21.12 16.25 -8.12
C ILE A 297 19.70 15.65 -8.21
N ALA A 298 18.68 16.44 -8.57
CA ALA A 298 17.30 15.98 -8.58
C ALA A 298 17.04 14.85 -9.59
N LEU A 299 17.63 14.93 -10.79
CA LEU A 299 17.45 13.89 -11.81
C LEU A 299 18.16 12.56 -11.44
N PRO A 300 19.42 12.56 -10.96
CA PRO A 300 20.03 11.34 -10.41
C PRO A 300 19.21 10.66 -9.30
N LEU A 301 18.73 11.44 -8.32
CA LEU A 301 17.91 10.89 -7.23
C LEU A 301 16.57 10.33 -7.72
N LEU A 302 15.95 11.01 -8.68
CA LEU A 302 14.74 10.55 -9.35
C LEU A 302 14.97 9.22 -10.07
N SER A 303 16.08 9.09 -10.80
CA SER A 303 16.46 7.86 -11.49
C SER A 303 16.68 6.72 -10.50
N LEU A 304 17.36 6.98 -9.37
CA LEU A 304 17.56 6.00 -8.31
C LEU A 304 16.21 5.55 -7.70
N TYR A 305 15.32 6.50 -7.41
CA TYR A 305 13.98 6.21 -6.90
C TYR A 305 13.18 5.33 -7.87
N ILE A 306 13.13 5.67 -9.15
CA ILE A 306 12.42 4.89 -10.16
C ILE A 306 13.05 3.51 -10.32
N PHE A 307 14.38 3.42 -10.36
CA PHE A 307 15.08 2.14 -10.42
C PHE A 307 14.70 1.24 -9.24
N PHE A 308 14.68 1.78 -8.02
CA PHE A 308 14.23 1.05 -6.84
C PHE A 308 12.77 0.60 -6.98
N GLN A 309 11.85 1.49 -7.39
CA GLN A 309 10.43 1.17 -7.54
C GLN A 309 10.14 0.16 -8.66
N LEU A 310 11.05 -0.02 -9.63
CA LEU A 310 10.95 -1.03 -10.67
C LEU A 310 11.59 -2.37 -10.28
N THR A 311 12.61 -2.36 -9.43
CA THR A 311 13.37 -3.57 -9.09
C THR A 311 12.92 -4.19 -7.77
N PHE A 312 12.61 -3.38 -6.76
CA PHE A 312 12.25 -3.87 -5.42
C PHE A 312 10.97 -4.72 -5.38
N PRO A 313 9.92 -4.43 -6.16
CA PRO A 313 8.77 -5.33 -6.26
C PRO A 313 9.11 -6.73 -6.79
N LEU A 314 10.14 -6.85 -7.63
CA LEU A 314 10.56 -8.12 -8.24
C LEU A 314 11.40 -9.01 -7.32
N ARG A 315 11.80 -8.52 -6.14
CA ARG A 315 12.69 -9.28 -5.23
C ARG A 315 12.11 -10.64 -4.81
N HIS A 316 10.79 -10.79 -4.81
CA HIS A 316 10.14 -12.04 -4.43
C HIS A 316 10.54 -13.23 -5.32
N TYR A 317 10.93 -12.99 -6.58
CA TYR A 317 11.47 -14.03 -7.47
C TYR A 317 12.78 -14.63 -6.97
N LEU A 318 13.56 -13.88 -6.17
CA LEU A 318 14.80 -14.36 -5.57
C LEU A 318 14.58 -15.01 -4.21
N LEU A 319 13.44 -14.74 -3.57
CA LEU A 319 13.17 -15.10 -2.18
C LEU A 319 12.25 -16.30 -2.03
N SER A 320 11.43 -16.60 -3.05
CA SER A 320 10.42 -17.66 -2.95
C SER A 320 10.03 -18.24 -4.30
N ASN A 321 9.88 -19.56 -4.34
CA ASN A 321 9.31 -20.28 -5.48
C ASN A 321 7.79 -20.01 -5.61
N ASN A 322 7.07 -20.01 -4.49
CA ASN A 322 5.64 -19.70 -4.46
C ASN A 322 5.31 -18.55 -3.49
N VAL A 323 5.35 -17.31 -4.00
CA VAL A 323 5.09 -16.09 -3.20
C VAL A 323 3.66 -16.01 -2.63
N LEU A 324 2.67 -16.67 -3.24
CA LEU A 324 1.31 -16.70 -2.68
C LEU A 324 1.25 -17.61 -1.45
N TRP A 325 2.07 -18.66 -1.44
CA TRP A 325 2.17 -19.57 -0.31
C TRP A 325 3.02 -19.01 0.83
N THR A 326 4.26 -18.59 0.54
CA THR A 326 5.21 -18.17 1.59
C THR A 326 5.03 -16.73 2.04
N GLU A 327 4.48 -15.87 1.17
CA GLU A 327 4.46 -14.40 1.29
C GLU A 327 5.84 -13.73 1.42
N ASN A 328 6.93 -14.47 1.17
CA ASN A 328 8.26 -13.90 1.24
C ASN A 328 8.47 -12.90 0.08
N GLY A 329 8.68 -11.63 0.44
CA GLY A 329 8.79 -10.54 -0.53
C GLY A 329 7.45 -10.01 -1.07
N LEU A 330 6.29 -10.45 -0.55
CA LEU A 330 4.96 -10.00 -0.99
C LEU A 330 4.69 -8.52 -0.65
N ARG A 331 5.03 -8.10 0.58
CA ARG A 331 4.84 -6.71 1.02
C ARG A 331 5.65 -5.77 0.13
N PHE A 332 5.15 -4.58 -0.14
CA PHE A 332 5.77 -3.56 -1.00
C PHE A 332 5.97 -3.97 -2.47
N ALA A 333 5.41 -5.09 -2.93
CA ALA A 333 5.51 -5.56 -4.30
C ALA A 333 4.29 -5.21 -5.18
N TRP A 334 3.34 -4.43 -4.66
CA TRP A 334 2.08 -4.07 -5.34
C TRP A 334 1.17 -5.25 -5.68
N HIS A 335 1.36 -6.36 -4.98
CA HIS A 335 0.50 -7.54 -5.05
C HIS A 335 -0.82 -7.21 -4.32
N VAL A 336 -1.85 -6.86 -5.09
CA VAL A 336 -3.16 -6.45 -4.56
C VAL A 336 -4.24 -7.40 -5.06
N MET A 337 -4.98 -7.99 -4.12
CA MET A 337 -6.12 -8.88 -4.37
C MET A 337 -5.77 -10.03 -5.30
N ILE A 338 -4.78 -10.85 -4.92
CA ILE A 338 -4.31 -11.99 -5.74
C ILE A 338 -4.47 -13.36 -5.06
N MET A 339 -4.96 -13.40 -3.83
CA MET A 339 -5.18 -14.66 -3.11
C MET A 339 -6.26 -14.55 -2.02
N GLU A 340 -6.94 -15.66 -1.79
CA GLU A 340 -7.70 -15.95 -0.58
C GLU A 340 -6.90 -16.95 0.24
N LYS A 341 -6.51 -16.56 1.46
CA LYS A 341 -5.63 -17.35 2.30
C LYS A 341 -6.14 -17.30 3.73
N ASN A 342 -6.23 -18.48 4.34
CA ASN A 342 -6.67 -18.64 5.73
C ASN A 342 -5.74 -19.62 6.43
N GLY A 343 -5.51 -19.38 7.72
CA GLY A 343 -4.56 -20.15 8.51
C GLY A 343 -5.09 -20.46 9.90
N PHE A 344 -4.46 -21.45 10.51
CA PHE A 344 -4.60 -21.83 11.91
C PHE A 344 -3.20 -21.99 12.49
N ALA A 345 -3.00 -21.50 13.71
CA ALA A 345 -1.74 -21.67 14.43
C ALA A 345 -2.01 -21.92 15.92
N GLU A 346 -1.41 -22.97 16.46
CA GLU A 346 -1.40 -23.32 17.88
C GLU A 346 0.05 -23.54 18.31
N PHE A 347 0.46 -22.95 19.43
CA PHE A 347 1.84 -23.02 19.90
C PHE A 347 1.96 -23.99 21.07
N THR A 348 3.04 -24.78 21.09
CA THR A 348 3.41 -25.62 22.23
C THR A 348 4.72 -25.10 22.81
N VAL A 349 4.68 -24.74 24.09
CA VAL A 349 5.87 -24.33 24.85
C VAL A 349 6.35 -25.54 25.67
N VAL A 350 7.64 -25.83 25.57
CA VAL A 350 8.31 -26.92 26.29
C VAL A 350 9.39 -26.33 27.17
N ASP A 351 9.27 -26.55 28.48
CA ASP A 351 10.34 -26.29 29.43
C ASP A 351 11.25 -27.53 29.47
N ASN A 352 12.47 -27.41 28.94
CA ASN A 352 13.39 -28.54 28.79
C ASN A 352 14.02 -28.97 30.12
N ASP A 353 13.97 -28.13 31.15
CA ASP A 353 14.52 -28.43 32.47
C ASP A 353 13.54 -29.28 33.29
N THR A 354 12.24 -28.98 33.19
CA THR A 354 11.17 -29.70 33.90
C THR A 354 10.42 -30.72 33.05
N ASN A 355 10.66 -30.74 31.73
CA ASN A 355 9.88 -31.49 30.73
C ASN A 355 8.39 -31.16 30.69
N ARG A 356 7.96 -30.03 31.28
CA ARG A 356 6.57 -29.60 31.23
C ARG A 356 6.25 -29.02 29.85
N LYS A 357 5.05 -29.36 29.36
CA LYS A 357 4.53 -28.88 28.07
C LYS A 357 3.16 -28.28 28.27
N PHE A 358 2.91 -27.15 27.64
CA PHE A 358 1.59 -26.54 27.62
C PHE A 358 1.31 -25.86 26.28
N THR A 359 0.03 -25.82 25.94
CA THR A 359 -0.47 -25.24 24.70
C THR A 359 -0.83 -23.77 24.92
N VAL A 360 -0.51 -22.93 23.94
CA VAL A 360 -0.79 -21.51 23.93
C VAL A 360 -1.59 -21.18 22.67
N TYR A 361 -2.74 -20.52 22.89
CA TYR A 361 -3.61 -20.05 21.82
C TYR A 361 -3.32 -18.58 21.51
N PRO A 362 -3.03 -18.20 20.25
CA PRO A 362 -2.74 -16.81 19.89
C PRO A 362 -3.85 -15.83 20.27
N SER A 363 -5.11 -16.24 20.21
CA SER A 363 -6.29 -15.45 20.60
C SER A 363 -6.28 -14.95 22.06
N GLN A 364 -5.44 -15.53 22.92
CA GLN A 364 -5.25 -15.06 24.31
C GLN A 364 -4.37 -13.81 24.40
N TYR A 365 -3.58 -13.49 23.37
CA TYR A 365 -2.57 -12.42 23.37
C TYR A 365 -2.73 -11.44 22.21
N LEU A 366 -3.32 -11.90 21.10
CA LEU A 366 -3.40 -11.15 19.85
C LEU A 366 -4.83 -10.68 19.58
N SER A 367 -4.96 -9.52 18.94
CA SER A 367 -6.22 -9.12 18.32
C SER A 367 -6.62 -10.06 17.18
N VAL A 368 -7.89 -10.06 16.80
CA VAL A 368 -8.42 -10.88 15.69
C VAL A 368 -7.64 -10.67 14.37
N ILE A 369 -7.24 -9.43 14.08
CA ILE A 369 -6.49 -9.11 12.85
C ILE A 369 -5.06 -9.65 12.94
N GLN A 370 -4.41 -9.48 14.09
CA GLN A 370 -3.07 -9.99 14.36
C GLN A 370 -3.02 -11.52 14.30
N GLU A 371 -3.96 -12.21 14.97
CA GLU A 371 -4.08 -13.66 14.93
C GLU A 371 -4.29 -14.15 13.50
N LYS A 372 -5.25 -13.54 12.77
CA LYS A 372 -5.52 -13.89 11.38
C LYS A 372 -4.26 -13.76 10.52
N GLN A 373 -3.61 -12.60 10.51
CA GLN A 373 -2.43 -12.38 9.67
C GLN A 373 -1.24 -13.25 10.08
N MET A 374 -1.03 -13.45 11.38
CA MET A 374 0.05 -14.30 11.89
C MET A 374 -0.13 -15.75 11.44
N SER A 375 -1.36 -16.27 11.45
CA SER A 375 -1.66 -17.69 11.19
C SER A 375 -1.13 -18.25 9.85
N PHE A 376 -0.84 -17.40 8.87
CA PHE A 376 -0.36 -17.79 7.55
C PHE A 376 0.89 -17.01 7.08
N GLN A 377 1.55 -16.25 7.96
CA GLN A 377 2.75 -15.47 7.65
C GLN A 377 3.95 -15.96 8.48
N PRO A 378 4.97 -16.58 7.85
CA PRO A 378 6.09 -17.19 8.57
C PRO A 378 6.85 -16.22 9.47
N ASP A 379 7.07 -14.98 9.02
CA ASP A 379 7.77 -13.97 9.79
C ASP A 379 7.01 -13.57 11.06
N MET A 380 5.68 -13.51 10.99
CA MET A 380 4.83 -13.24 12.15
C MET A 380 4.80 -14.44 13.11
N ILE A 381 4.67 -15.68 12.61
CA ILE A 381 4.74 -16.88 13.47
C ILE A 381 6.04 -16.91 14.28
N TRP A 382 7.16 -16.60 13.63
CA TRP A 382 8.46 -16.51 14.29
C TRP A 382 8.52 -15.38 15.33
N GLN A 383 8.02 -14.19 15.01
CA GLN A 383 7.98 -13.08 15.97
C GLN A 383 7.12 -13.40 17.20
N PHE A 384 5.99 -14.08 17.01
CA PHE A 384 5.13 -14.47 18.12
C PHE A 384 5.81 -15.51 19.03
N ALA A 385 6.55 -16.47 18.47
CA ALA A 385 7.35 -17.39 19.29
C ALA A 385 8.40 -16.67 20.16
N ARG A 386 9.03 -15.60 19.63
CA ARG A 386 9.96 -14.78 20.42
C ARG A 386 9.26 -14.01 21.54
N TYR A 387 8.06 -13.50 21.29
CA TYR A 387 7.21 -12.90 22.31
C TYR A 387 6.83 -13.90 23.40
N LEU A 388 6.42 -15.12 23.03
CA LEU A 388 6.14 -16.18 24.01
C LEU A 388 7.36 -16.53 24.86
N LYS A 389 8.57 -16.59 24.26
CA LYS A 389 9.81 -16.78 25.04
C LYS A 389 9.94 -15.69 26.11
N GLN A 390 9.82 -14.41 25.72
CA GLN A 390 9.96 -13.28 26.66
C GLN A 390 8.91 -13.31 27.77
N ASN A 391 7.68 -13.74 27.48
CA ASN A 391 6.61 -13.81 28.47
C ASN A 391 6.75 -14.96 29.47
N PHE A 392 7.26 -16.12 29.04
CA PHE A 392 7.37 -17.30 29.90
C PHE A 392 8.75 -17.46 30.58
N ASP A 393 9.76 -16.78 30.04
CA ASP A 393 11.14 -16.74 30.54
C ASP A 393 11.38 -15.46 31.36
N THR A 394 10.78 -15.41 32.56
CA THR A 394 10.84 -14.24 33.46
C THR A 394 12.25 -13.90 33.96
N ASP A 395 13.17 -14.87 33.97
CA ASP A 395 14.52 -14.74 34.52
C ASP A 395 15.61 -14.81 33.44
N ASP A 396 15.25 -14.81 32.14
CA ASP A 396 16.12 -14.97 30.96
C ASP A 396 17.08 -16.17 31.04
N ASN A 397 16.63 -17.23 31.71
CA ASN A 397 17.46 -18.39 32.05
C ASN A 397 16.77 -19.73 31.74
N LYS A 398 15.49 -19.74 31.36
CA LYS A 398 14.78 -20.99 31.09
C LYS A 398 15.16 -21.54 29.73
N ASN A 399 15.52 -22.82 29.72
CA ASN A 399 15.75 -23.56 28.49
C ASN A 399 14.40 -23.93 27.85
N LEU A 400 13.80 -23.00 27.11
CA LEU A 400 12.53 -23.20 26.42
C LEU A 400 12.73 -23.66 24.97
N SER A 401 11.85 -24.54 24.51
CA SER A 401 11.63 -24.84 23.09
C SER A 401 10.18 -24.49 22.72
N ILE A 402 9.97 -23.90 21.55
CA ILE A 402 8.64 -23.50 21.09
C ILE A 402 8.36 -24.09 19.72
N TYR A 403 7.28 -24.85 19.62
CA TYR A 403 6.80 -25.49 18.40
C TYR A 403 5.47 -24.88 17.98
N VAL A 404 5.14 -24.99 16.69
CA VAL A 404 3.86 -24.54 16.15
C VAL A 404 3.18 -25.66 15.36
N ASN A 405 1.91 -25.90 15.67
CA ASN A 405 1.00 -26.62 14.80
C ASN A 405 0.31 -25.59 13.90
N SER A 406 0.82 -25.43 12.68
CA SER A 406 0.31 -24.46 11.72
C SER A 406 -0.27 -25.14 10.50
N LYS A 407 -1.47 -24.71 10.10
CA LYS A 407 -2.18 -25.23 8.93
C LYS A 407 -2.73 -24.09 8.10
N VAL A 408 -2.51 -24.11 6.79
CA VAL A 408 -2.89 -23.02 5.88
C VAL A 408 -3.61 -23.58 4.66
N ALA A 409 -4.63 -22.86 4.21
CA ALA A 409 -5.35 -23.10 2.96
C ALA A 409 -5.15 -21.89 2.03
N LEU A 410 -5.00 -22.15 0.73
CA LEU A 410 -4.75 -21.13 -0.29
C LEU A 410 -5.65 -21.34 -1.52
N ASN A 411 -6.37 -20.31 -1.92
CA ASN A 411 -7.11 -20.24 -3.20
C ASN A 411 -8.04 -21.44 -3.46
N GLY A 412 -8.68 -21.94 -2.40
CA GLY A 412 -9.63 -23.06 -2.47
C GLY A 412 -9.00 -24.44 -2.32
N ARG A 413 -7.66 -24.54 -2.29
CA ARG A 413 -6.96 -25.79 -1.91
C ARG A 413 -7.19 -26.10 -0.43
N GLY A 414 -7.20 -27.40 -0.11
CA GLY A 414 -7.37 -27.91 1.25
C GLY A 414 -6.29 -27.41 2.20
N SER A 415 -6.59 -27.43 3.50
CA SER A 415 -5.63 -27.00 4.51
C SER A 415 -4.53 -28.06 4.71
N GLN A 416 -3.27 -27.64 4.65
CA GLN A 416 -2.09 -28.48 4.90
C GLN A 416 -1.15 -27.86 5.93
N THR A 417 -0.24 -28.66 6.45
CA THR A 417 0.81 -28.19 7.37
C THR A 417 1.64 -27.09 6.70
N PHE A 418 1.84 -25.98 7.41
CA PHE A 418 2.52 -24.81 6.87
C PHE A 418 3.99 -24.73 7.28
N ILE A 419 4.27 -24.84 8.58
CA ILE A 419 5.63 -24.95 9.13
C ILE A 419 5.76 -26.36 9.72
N ALA A 420 6.89 -27.03 9.46
CA ALA A 420 7.14 -28.38 9.96
C ALA A 420 7.03 -28.41 11.50
N SER A 421 6.12 -29.22 12.04
CA SER A 421 5.78 -29.23 13.48
C SER A 421 6.93 -29.62 14.40
N SER A 422 7.97 -30.26 13.87
CA SER A 422 9.22 -30.60 14.58
C SER A 422 10.20 -29.43 14.71
N THR A 423 9.91 -28.29 14.10
CA THR A 423 10.78 -27.10 14.11
C THR A 423 10.66 -26.37 15.44
N ASP A 424 11.76 -26.34 16.20
CA ASP A 424 11.89 -25.43 17.35
C ASP A 424 12.15 -24.00 16.85
N LEU A 425 11.12 -23.16 16.92
CA LEU A 425 11.14 -21.77 16.43
C LEU A 425 12.18 -20.91 17.14
N LEU A 426 12.60 -21.28 18.36
CA LEU A 426 13.64 -20.56 19.09
C LEU A 426 15.05 -20.83 18.57
N ARG A 427 15.25 -21.95 17.86
CA ARG A 427 16.52 -22.28 17.19
C ARG A 427 16.66 -21.62 15.81
N VAL A 428 15.58 -21.06 15.27
CA VAL A 428 15.61 -20.31 14.01
C VAL A 428 16.26 -18.95 14.27
N SER A 429 17.49 -18.77 13.78
CA SER A 429 18.36 -17.64 14.14
C SER A 429 17.93 -16.28 13.61
N SER A 430 17.13 -16.22 12.56
CA SER A 430 16.67 -14.95 11.97
C SER A 430 15.29 -15.10 11.33
N VAL A 431 14.63 -13.95 11.13
CA VAL A 431 13.36 -13.87 10.39
C VAL A 431 13.48 -14.39 8.95
N ASP A 432 14.65 -14.28 8.31
CA ASP A 432 14.84 -14.80 6.94
C ASP A 432 14.97 -16.33 6.92
N ASN A 433 15.47 -16.92 8.01
CA ASN A 433 15.64 -18.36 8.09
C ASN A 433 14.32 -19.13 8.30
N ILE A 434 13.27 -18.49 8.82
CA ILE A 434 11.97 -19.17 9.04
C ILE A 434 11.37 -19.71 7.73
N TYR A 435 11.60 -19.02 6.62
CA TYR A 435 11.06 -19.41 5.31
C TYR A 435 11.62 -20.74 4.80
N LYS A 436 12.77 -21.20 5.31
CA LYS A 436 13.35 -22.51 4.98
C LYS A 436 12.60 -23.68 5.65
N PHE A 437 11.75 -23.39 6.63
CA PHE A 437 10.97 -24.37 7.37
C PHE A 437 9.49 -24.40 6.92
N VAL A 438 9.13 -23.57 5.93
CA VAL A 438 7.82 -23.63 5.29
C VAL A 438 7.78 -24.88 4.42
N VAL A 439 6.78 -25.73 4.66
CA VAL A 439 6.52 -26.92 3.86
C VAL A 439 5.97 -26.48 2.51
N ASP A 440 6.43 -27.09 1.42
CA ASP A 440 5.95 -26.76 0.07
C ASP A 440 4.45 -27.02 -0.06
N LEU A 441 3.78 -26.18 -0.87
CA LEU A 441 2.37 -26.36 -1.21
C LEU A 441 2.21 -27.63 -2.05
N GLU A 442 1.36 -28.55 -1.61
CA GLU A 442 0.96 -29.71 -2.41
C GLU A 442 -0.11 -29.28 -3.41
N ASP A 443 -0.05 -29.81 -4.64
CA ASP A 443 -0.95 -29.44 -5.75
C ASP A 443 -2.39 -29.92 -5.56
#